data_AF-A0A1L8E8P1-F1
#
_entry.id   AF-A0A1L8E8P1-F1
#
_cell.length_a   1.000
_cell.length_b   1.000
_cell.length_c   1.000
_cell.angle_alpha   90.00
_cell.angle_beta   90.00
_cell.angle_gamma   90.00
#
_symmetry.space_group_name_H-M   'P 1'
#
loop_
_entity.id
_entity.type
_entity.pdbx_description
1 polymer ?
#
loop_
_entity_poly.entity_id
_entity_poly.type
_entity_poly.pdbx_seq_one_letter_code
_entity_poly.pdbx_strand_id
1 'polypeptide(L)'
;DNYSANVMVDAKPINLGLWDTAGQEDYDRLRPLSYPQTDVFLICFSLVNPASFENVRAKWYPEVRHHCPHVPIILVGTKLDLRDDKATIEKLKEKKLTPITYPQGLAMAKEIGAVKYLECSALTQKGLKTVFDEAIRSVLCPVMRMPKRRKCLIL
;
A
#
# COMPACT_ATOMS: atom_id res chain seq x y z
N ASP A 1 13.55 -4.91 9.33
CA ASP A 1 13.25 -5.12 10.76
C ASP A 1 11.96 -5.88 10.94
N ASN A 2 11.90 -6.74 11.96
CA ASN A 2 10.72 -7.54 12.27
C ASN A 2 10.17 -7.09 13.62
N TYR A 3 8.93 -6.61 13.63
CA TYR A 3 8.24 -6.18 14.85
C TYR A 3 6.97 -7.00 15.04
N SER A 4 6.60 -7.29 16.28
CA SER A 4 5.33 -7.96 16.60
C SER A 4 4.58 -7.19 17.68
N ALA A 5 3.26 -7.10 17.53
CA ALA A 5 2.39 -6.46 18.51
C ALA A 5 1.04 -7.16 18.63
N ASN A 6 0.53 -7.23 19.86
CA ASN A 6 -0.84 -7.65 20.11
C ASN A 6 -1.75 -6.43 20.01
N VAL A 7 -2.72 -6.47 19.09
CA VAL A 7 -3.68 -5.39 18.84
C VAL A 7 -5.11 -5.91 18.96
N MET A 8 -6.02 -5.03 19.36
CA MET A 8 -7.45 -5.32 19.40
C MET A 8 -8.12 -4.72 18.16
N VAL A 9 -8.65 -5.57 17.28
CA VAL A 9 -9.43 -5.17 16.10
C VAL A 9 -10.78 -5.87 16.16
N ASP A 10 -11.87 -5.10 16.09
CA ASP A 10 -13.24 -5.60 16.16
C ASP A 10 -13.48 -6.57 17.35
N ALA A 11 -12.95 -6.18 18.52
CA ALA A 11 -12.96 -6.94 19.78
C ALA A 11 -12.23 -8.30 19.77
N LYS A 12 -11.41 -8.58 18.76
CA LYS A 12 -10.58 -9.78 18.67
C LYS A 12 -9.11 -9.43 18.92
N PRO A 13 -8.39 -10.15 19.81
CA PRO A 13 -6.95 -10.01 19.96
C PRO A 13 -6.24 -10.64 18.76
N ILE A 14 -5.39 -9.86 18.10
CA ILE A 14 -4.63 -10.26 16.91
C ILE A 14 -3.15 -10.02 17.20
N ASN A 15 -2.31 -11.01 16.92
CA ASN A 15 -0.86 -10.84 16.90
C ASN A 15 -0.46 -10.39 15.48
N LEU A 16 -0.02 -9.14 15.36
CA LEU A 16 0.40 -8.53 14.11
C LEU A 16 1.91 -8.59 13.98
N GLY A 17 2.40 -9.33 12.98
CA GLY A 17 3.78 -9.26 12.53
C GLY A 17 3.97 -8.16 11.48
N LEU A 18 4.99 -7.34 11.64
CA LEU A 18 5.39 -6.29 10.71
C LEU A 18 6.79 -6.59 10.17
N TRP A 19 6.89 -6.73 8.86
CA TRP A 19 8.15 -6.90 8.14
C TRP A 19 8.45 -5.64 7.34
N ASP A 20 9.41 -4.84 7.80
CA ASP A 20 9.89 -3.67 7.06
C ASP A 20 11.01 -4.08 6.10
N THR A 21 10.87 -3.68 4.83
CA THR A 21 11.78 -4.06 3.74
C THR A 21 12.40 -2.85 3.09
N ALA A 22 13.70 -2.95 2.79
CA ALA A 22 14.45 -1.92 2.09
C ALA A 22 13.89 -1.66 0.67
N GLY A 23 13.70 -0.38 0.34
CA GLY A 23 13.17 0.07 -0.96
C GLY A 23 14.23 0.31 -2.03
N GLN A 24 15.52 0.26 -1.68
CA GLN A 24 16.63 0.46 -2.61
C GLN A 24 16.83 -0.77 -3.51
N GLU A 25 17.33 -0.54 -4.72
CA GLU A 25 17.56 -1.58 -5.73
C GLU A 25 18.60 -2.62 -5.30
N ASP A 26 19.58 -2.22 -4.47
CA ASP A 26 20.60 -3.12 -3.92
C ASP A 26 20.00 -4.30 -3.13
N TYR A 27 18.76 -4.15 -2.64
CA TYR A 27 18.04 -5.17 -1.87
C TYR A 27 17.00 -5.94 -2.69
N ASP A 28 16.89 -5.72 -4.01
CA ASP A 28 15.85 -6.33 -4.85
C ASP A 28 15.88 -7.86 -4.83
N ARG A 29 17.07 -8.47 -4.69
CA ARG A 29 17.21 -9.93 -4.60
C ARG A 29 16.92 -10.48 -3.21
N LEU A 30 17.05 -9.65 -2.18
CA LEU A 30 16.89 -10.06 -0.78
C LEU A 30 15.46 -9.84 -0.29
N ARG A 31 14.78 -8.81 -0.79
CA ARG A 31 13.40 -8.45 -0.40
C ARG A 31 12.41 -9.61 -0.54
N PRO A 32 12.43 -10.42 -1.63
CA PRO A 32 11.48 -11.52 -1.77
C PRO A 32 11.64 -12.62 -0.71
N LEU A 33 12.78 -12.70 -0.01
CA LEU A 33 12.99 -13.66 1.07
C LEU A 33 12.08 -13.40 2.28
N SER A 34 11.53 -12.18 2.40
CA SER A 34 10.59 -11.80 3.46
C SER A 34 9.12 -12.03 3.09
N TYR A 35 8.81 -12.42 1.85
CA TYR A 35 7.44 -12.57 1.36
C TYR A 35 6.71 -13.87 1.74
N PRO A 36 7.40 -15.02 1.96
CA PRO A 36 6.71 -16.24 2.36
C PRO A 36 5.81 -16.02 3.58
N GLN A 37 4.61 -16.62 3.55
CA GLN A 37 3.62 -16.53 4.63
C GLN A 37 3.10 -15.11 4.93
N THR A 38 3.23 -14.16 3.99
CA THR A 38 2.60 -12.83 4.12
C THR A 38 1.09 -12.92 3.90
N ASP A 39 0.31 -12.43 4.87
CA ASP A 39 -1.16 -12.40 4.79
C ASP A 39 -1.71 -11.16 4.04
N VAL A 40 -0.98 -10.04 4.08
CA VAL A 40 -1.35 -8.78 3.41
C VAL A 40 -0.12 -7.95 3.11
N PHE A 41 -0.09 -7.32 1.94
CA PHE A 41 0.96 -6.35 1.58
C PHE A 41 0.45 -4.92 1.72
N LEU A 42 1.29 -4.06 2.29
CA LEU A 42 1.16 -2.61 2.20
C LEU A 42 2.15 -2.10 1.15
N ILE A 43 1.65 -1.64 0.00
CA ILE A 43 2.50 -0.92 -0.96
C ILE A 43 2.42 0.56 -0.61
N CYS A 44 3.56 1.13 -0.21
CA CYS A 44 3.65 2.51 0.24
C CYS A 44 4.30 3.39 -0.83
N PHE A 45 3.75 4.60 -1.00
CA PHE A 45 4.41 5.69 -1.73
C PHE A 45 4.30 6.98 -0.93
N SER A 46 5.11 7.98 -1.26
CA SER A 46 5.05 9.30 -0.61
C SER A 46 4.19 10.25 -1.42
N LEU A 47 3.21 10.88 -0.78
CA LEU A 47 2.31 11.86 -1.41
C LEU A 47 3.05 13.07 -2.00
N VAL A 48 4.25 13.35 -1.51
CA VAL A 48 5.12 14.44 -1.98
C VAL A 48 6.34 13.94 -2.77
N ASN A 49 6.29 12.69 -3.24
CA ASN A 49 7.33 12.14 -4.14
C ASN A 49 6.66 11.40 -5.30
N PRO A 50 6.33 12.10 -6.41
CA PRO A 50 5.68 11.51 -7.57
C PRO A 50 6.42 10.31 -8.18
N ALA A 51 7.76 10.28 -8.13
CA ALA A 51 8.52 9.12 -8.62
C ALA A 51 8.20 7.84 -7.83
N SER A 52 8.01 7.96 -6.50
CA SER A 52 7.60 6.81 -5.68
C SER A 52 6.20 6.31 -6.01
N PHE A 53 5.31 7.21 -6.46
CA PHE A 53 3.97 6.85 -6.90
C PHE A 53 4.00 6.09 -8.23
N GLU A 54 4.83 6.53 -9.18
CA GLU A 54 5.05 5.83 -10.45
C GLU A 54 5.66 4.43 -10.25
N ASN A 55 6.57 4.28 -9.28
CA ASN A 55 7.17 2.99 -8.94
C ASN A 55 6.16 1.97 -8.42
N VAL A 56 4.97 2.38 -7.96
CA VAL A 56 3.90 1.45 -7.58
C VAL A 56 3.54 0.54 -8.74
N ARG A 57 3.24 1.11 -9.91
CA ARG A 57 2.88 0.34 -11.11
C ARG A 57 4.10 -0.26 -11.82
N ALA A 58 5.23 0.44 -11.79
CA ALA A 58 6.40 0.03 -12.56
C ALA A 58 7.22 -1.08 -11.86
N LYS A 59 7.20 -1.14 -10.52
CA LYS A 59 8.07 -2.02 -9.74
C LYS A 59 7.31 -2.81 -8.67
N TRP A 60 6.70 -2.13 -7.71
CA TRP A 60 6.20 -2.76 -6.49
C TRP A 60 5.04 -3.72 -6.75
N TYR A 61 4.06 -3.30 -7.55
CA TYR A 61 2.94 -4.15 -7.88
C TYR A 61 3.35 -5.40 -8.68
N PRO A 62 4.12 -5.29 -9.80
CA PRO A 62 4.63 -6.46 -10.51
C PRO A 62 5.44 -7.40 -9.62
N GLU A 63 6.32 -6.88 -8.76
CA GLU A 63 7.16 -7.69 -7.88
C GLU A 63 6.34 -8.48 -6.86
N VAL A 64 5.40 -7.82 -6.17
CA VAL A 64 4.50 -8.49 -5.21
C VAL A 64 3.63 -9.52 -5.92
N ARG A 65 3.09 -9.21 -7.11
CA ARG A 65 2.25 -10.16 -7.85
C ARG A 65 3.03 -11.34 -8.41
N HIS A 66 4.30 -11.16 -8.75
CA HIS A 66 5.17 -12.25 -9.20
C HIS A 66 5.38 -13.30 -8.10
N HIS A 67 5.65 -12.86 -6.87
CA HIS A 67 5.93 -13.77 -5.76
C HIS A 67 4.67 -14.20 -4.98
N CYS A 68 3.66 -13.32 -4.90
CA CYS A 68 2.47 -13.47 -4.07
C CYS A 68 1.20 -13.11 -4.86
N PRO A 69 0.76 -13.95 -5.81
CA PRO A 69 -0.33 -13.61 -6.74
C PRO A 69 -1.70 -13.43 -6.08
N HIS A 70 -1.94 -14.07 -4.94
CA HIS A 70 -3.24 -14.11 -4.27
C HIS A 70 -3.35 -13.24 -3.03
N VAL A 71 -2.23 -12.73 -2.52
CA VAL A 71 -2.20 -11.96 -1.27
C VAL A 71 -2.83 -10.57 -1.50
N PRO A 72 -3.75 -10.11 -0.63
CA PRO A 72 -4.34 -8.79 -0.74
C PRO A 72 -3.27 -7.69 -0.66
N ILE A 73 -3.51 -6.60 -1.40
CA ILE A 73 -2.65 -5.41 -1.39
C ILE A 73 -3.50 -4.23 -0.93
N ILE A 74 -2.99 -3.46 0.02
CA ILE A 74 -3.48 -2.11 0.34
C ILE A 74 -2.46 -1.11 -0.17
N LEU A 75 -2.93 -0.10 -0.90
CA LEU A 75 -2.10 1.01 -1.34
C LEU A 75 -2.13 2.10 -0.27
N VAL A 76 -0.95 2.58 0.15
CA VAL A 76 -0.81 3.57 1.22
C VAL A 76 -0.05 4.80 0.73
N GLY A 77 -0.71 5.97 0.75
CA GLY A 77 -0.08 7.27 0.56
C GLY A 77 0.47 7.80 1.89
N THR A 78 1.79 7.91 2.00
CA THR A 78 2.49 8.35 3.22
C THR A 78 2.82 9.85 3.17
N LYS A 79 3.20 10.40 4.33
CA LYS A 79 3.58 11.81 4.52
C LYS A 79 2.44 12.78 4.18
N LEU A 80 1.22 12.43 4.60
CA LEU A 80 0.02 13.25 4.37
C LEU A 80 0.16 14.67 4.91
N ASP A 81 0.90 14.85 6.00
CA ASP A 81 1.21 16.16 6.59
C ASP A 81 1.93 17.11 5.63
N LEU A 82 2.69 16.59 4.67
CA LEU A 82 3.47 17.40 3.73
C LEU A 82 2.68 17.79 2.47
N ARG A 83 1.47 17.26 2.26
CA ARG A 83 0.67 17.58 1.06
C ARG A 83 0.31 19.07 1.00
N ASP A 84 -0.01 19.65 2.15
CA ASP A 84 -0.42 21.05 2.29
C ASP A 84 0.72 21.94 2.85
N ASP A 85 1.92 21.37 3.04
CA ASP A 85 3.09 22.10 3.51
C ASP A 85 3.65 23.02 2.42
N LYS A 86 3.69 24.33 2.71
CA LYS A 86 4.10 25.36 1.74
C LYS A 86 5.51 25.13 1.20
N ALA A 87 6.46 24.83 2.08
CA ALA A 87 7.86 24.62 1.69
C ALA A 87 8.00 23.39 0.78
N THR A 88 7.26 22.33 1.06
CA THR A 88 7.25 21.12 0.23
C THR A 88 6.60 21.37 -1.13
N ILE A 89 5.48 22.10 -1.17
CA ILE A 89 4.80 22.47 -2.42
C ILE A 89 5.72 23.32 -3.30
N GLU A 90 6.41 24.32 -2.72
CA GLU A 90 7.35 25.18 -3.44
C GLU A 90 8.50 24.38 -4.05
N LYS A 91 9.13 23.48 -3.28
CA LYS A 91 10.19 22.58 -3.77
C LYS A 91 9.73 21.67 -4.91
N LEU A 92 8.50 21.17 -4.86
CA LEU A 92 7.93 20.38 -5.95
C LEU A 92 7.66 21.24 -7.19
N LYS A 93 7.18 22.46 -6.99
CA LYS A 93 6.89 23.42 -8.07
C LYS A 93 8.16 23.82 -8.82
N GLU A 94 9.29 24.00 -8.14
CA GLU A 94 10.60 24.21 -8.79
C GLU A 94 10.95 23.10 -9.80
N LYS A 95 10.51 21.87 -9.51
CA LYS A 95 10.68 20.70 -10.38
C LYS A 95 9.50 20.47 -11.33
N LYS A 96 8.54 21.40 -11.40
CA LYS A 96 7.28 21.28 -12.16
C LYS A 96 6.43 20.07 -11.76
N LEU A 97 6.50 19.68 -10.49
CA LEU A 97 5.73 18.59 -9.90
C LEU A 97 4.70 19.12 -8.92
N THR A 98 3.70 18.31 -8.62
CA THR A 98 2.70 18.58 -7.58
C THR A 98 2.58 17.37 -6.64
N PRO A 99 2.13 17.58 -5.38
CA PRO A 99 1.74 16.47 -4.53
C PRO A 99 0.68 15.59 -5.19
N ILE A 100 0.70 14.30 -4.88
CA ILE A 100 -0.29 13.34 -5.34
C ILE A 100 -1.61 13.61 -4.62
N THR A 101 -2.66 13.77 -5.41
CA THR A 101 -4.02 14.01 -4.93
C THR A 101 -4.71 12.69 -4.57
N TYR A 102 -5.74 12.77 -3.71
CA TYR A 102 -6.53 11.61 -3.32
C TYR A 102 -7.15 10.86 -4.53
N PRO A 103 -7.74 11.54 -5.54
CA PRO A 103 -8.26 10.85 -6.73
C PRO A 103 -7.19 10.11 -7.54
N GLN A 104 -5.96 10.63 -7.63
CA GLN A 104 -4.86 9.93 -8.30
C GLN A 104 -4.49 8.64 -7.56
N GLY A 105 -4.35 8.70 -6.23
CA GLY A 105 -4.09 7.53 -5.41
C GLY A 105 -5.20 6.47 -5.51
N LEU A 106 -6.46 6.90 -5.52
CA LEU A 106 -7.60 6.01 -5.69
C LEU A 106 -7.63 5.36 -7.09
N ALA A 107 -7.26 6.11 -8.13
CA ALA A 107 -7.15 5.57 -9.49
C ALA A 107 -6.06 4.49 -9.58
N MET A 108 -4.88 4.73 -9.00
CA MET A 108 -3.79 3.75 -8.93
C MET A 108 -4.21 2.49 -8.15
N ALA A 109 -4.89 2.65 -7.01
CA ALA A 109 -5.39 1.52 -6.24
C ALA A 109 -6.35 0.64 -7.06
N LYS A 110 -7.23 1.26 -7.86
CA LYS A 110 -8.12 0.55 -8.78
C LYS A 110 -7.35 -0.14 -9.90
N GLU A 111 -6.34 0.52 -10.47
CA GLU A 111 -5.48 -0.01 -11.54
C GLU A 111 -4.76 -1.30 -11.09
N ILE A 112 -4.15 -1.29 -9.91
CA ILE A 112 -3.40 -2.45 -9.38
C ILE A 112 -4.30 -3.50 -8.70
N GLY A 113 -5.61 -3.25 -8.59
CA GLY A 113 -6.55 -4.13 -7.89
C GLY A 113 -6.26 -4.24 -6.39
N ALA A 114 -5.82 -3.15 -5.76
CA ALA A 114 -5.72 -3.05 -4.31
C ALA A 114 -7.10 -3.14 -3.67
N VAL A 115 -7.20 -3.76 -2.50
CA VAL A 115 -8.46 -3.90 -1.77
C VAL A 115 -8.90 -2.57 -1.14
N LYS A 116 -7.94 -1.69 -0.84
CA LYS A 116 -8.20 -0.36 -0.29
C LYS A 116 -7.08 0.62 -0.65
N TYR A 117 -7.43 1.90 -0.70
CA TYR A 117 -6.50 3.02 -0.72
C TYR A 117 -6.65 3.80 0.57
N LEU A 118 -5.53 4.06 1.26
CA LEU A 118 -5.49 4.80 2.50
C LEU A 118 -4.35 5.81 2.47
N GLU A 119 -4.48 6.88 3.23
CA GLU A 119 -3.43 7.89 3.39
C GLU A 119 -3.13 8.09 4.87
N CYS A 120 -1.86 8.26 5.20
CA CYS A 120 -1.43 8.47 6.57
C CYS A 120 -0.25 9.44 6.69
N SER A 121 -0.09 9.95 7.90
CA SER A 121 1.08 10.70 8.34
C SER A 121 1.64 9.99 9.57
N ALA A 122 2.89 9.53 9.48
CA ALA A 122 3.58 8.96 10.63
C ALA A 122 3.89 10.05 11.68
N LEU A 123 4.14 11.29 11.23
CA LEU A 123 4.46 12.43 12.10
C LEU A 123 3.27 12.85 12.97
N THR A 124 2.10 13.01 12.36
CA THR A 124 0.88 13.44 13.08
C THR A 124 0.04 12.26 13.57
N GLN A 125 0.44 11.02 13.24
CA GLN A 125 -0.28 9.77 13.45
C GLN A 125 -1.65 9.69 12.77
N LYS A 126 -2.04 10.70 11.98
CA LYS A 126 -3.31 10.73 11.24
C LYS A 126 -3.39 9.56 10.26
N GLY A 127 -4.46 8.78 10.34
CA GLY A 127 -4.73 7.64 9.45
C GLY A 127 -3.92 6.37 9.73
N LEU A 128 -2.90 6.42 10.61
CA LEU A 128 -1.99 5.29 10.83
C LEU A 128 -2.71 4.07 11.42
N LYS A 129 -3.56 4.27 12.45
CA LYS A 129 -4.39 3.20 13.02
C LYS A 129 -5.29 2.55 11.96
N THR A 130 -5.89 3.38 11.09
CA THR A 130 -6.80 2.91 10.04
C THR A 130 -6.08 2.04 9.01
N VAL A 131 -4.82 2.36 8.67
CA VAL A 131 -4.00 1.50 7.79
C VAL A 131 -3.87 0.09 8.36
N PHE A 132 -3.51 -0.04 9.64
CA PHE A 132 -3.34 -1.35 10.27
C PHE A 132 -4.67 -2.08 10.53
N ASP A 133 -5.71 -1.38 10.99
CA ASP A 133 -7.05 -1.96 11.17
C ASP A 133 -7.58 -2.55 9.86
N GLU A 134 -7.42 -1.84 8.74
CA GLU A 134 -7.90 -2.29 7.43
C GLU A 134 -7.04 -3.41 6.84
N ALA A 135 -5.73 -3.41 7.12
CA ALA A 135 -4.86 -4.53 6.78
C ALA A 135 -5.34 -5.81 7.46
N ILE A 136 -5.59 -5.76 8.77
CA ILE A 136 -6.10 -6.89 9.55
C ILE A 136 -7.49 -7.31 9.07
N ARG A 137 -8.41 -6.37 8.85
CA ARG A 137 -9.74 -6.67 8.32
C ARG A 137 -9.71 -7.33 6.94
N SER A 138 -8.76 -6.95 6.07
CA SER A 138 -8.64 -7.55 4.74
C SER A 138 -8.28 -9.04 4.77
N VAL A 139 -7.66 -9.49 5.86
CA VAL A 139 -7.29 -10.89 6.10
C VAL A 139 -8.42 -11.64 6.83
N LEU A 140 -9.01 -11.02 7.87
CA LEU A 140 -10.06 -11.66 8.68
C LEU A 140 -11.41 -11.77 7.95
N CYS A 141 -11.72 -10.81 7.09
CA CYS A 141 -12.96 -10.74 6.32
C CYS A 141 -12.61 -10.66 4.83
N PRO A 142 -12.17 -11.77 4.21
CA PRO A 142 -11.84 -11.77 2.80
C PRO A 142 -13.10 -11.40 2.01
N VAL A 143 -13.10 -10.22 1.39
CA VAL A 143 -14.20 -9.79 0.51
C VAL A 143 -14.31 -10.85 -0.57
N MET A 144 -15.46 -11.54 -0.66
CA MET A 144 -15.71 -12.53 -1.71
C MET A 144 -15.44 -11.86 -3.05
N ARG A 145 -14.29 -12.15 -3.67
CA ARG A 145 -14.02 -11.75 -5.04
C ARG A 145 -15.00 -12.51 -5.91
N MET A 146 -16.11 -11.87 -6.25
CA MET A 146 -17.06 -12.35 -7.25
C MET A 146 -16.24 -12.80 -8.48
N PRO A 147 -16.29 -14.08 -8.88
CA PRO A 147 -15.60 -14.52 -10.07
C PRO A 147 -16.12 -13.69 -11.25
N LYS A 148 -15.20 -13.08 -12.03
CA LYS A 148 -15.56 -12.42 -13.29
C LYS A 148 -16.34 -13.44 -14.12
N ARG A 149 -17.62 -13.18 -14.38
CA ARG A 149 -18.43 -14.00 -15.30
C ARG A 149 -17.65 -14.11 -16.61
N ARG A 150 -17.16 -15.31 -16.93
CA ARG A 150 -16.68 -15.60 -18.30
C ARG A 150 -17.88 -15.35 -19.21
N LYS A 151 -17.75 -14.42 -20.15
CA LYS A 151 -18.74 -14.28 -21.23
C LYS A 151 -18.74 -15.62 -21.96
N CYS A 152 -19.80 -16.40 -21.78
CA CYS A 152 -20.03 -17.60 -22.55
C CYS A 152 -20.28 -17.14 -23.98
N LEU A 153 -19.29 -17.30 -24.85
CA LEU A 153 -19.51 -17.22 -26.29
C LEU A 153 -20.18 -18.54 -26.65
N ILE A 154 -21.49 -18.47 -26.90
CA ILE A 154 -22.19 -19.54 -27.61
C ILE A 154 -21.72 -19.40 -29.07
N LEU A 155 -20.94 -20.39 -29.51
CA LEU A 155 -20.60 -20.63 -30.91
C LEU A 155 -21.80 -21.28 -31.61
#